data_AF-A0A958R8U5-F1
#
_entry.id   AF-A0A958R8U5-F1
#
_cell.length_a   1.000
_cell.length_b   1.000
_cell.length_c   1.000
_cell.angle_alpha   90.00
_cell.angle_beta   90.00
_cell.angle_gamma   90.00
#
_symmetry.space_group_name_H-M   'P 1'
#
loop_
_entity.id
_entity.type
_entity.pdbx_description
1 polymer ?
#
loop_
_entity_poly.entity_id
_entity_poly.type
_entity_poly.pdbx_seq_one_letter_code
_entity_poly.pdbx_strand_id
1 'polypeptide(L)'
;MFDNLSEKLDKALHVLKGHGQITEINVAETLKEIRRALLDADVNFKIAKEFTNKVKEEALGQNVLSTLQPGQLMVKIVKDELTELMGGETEGIDLSGNPSIILMSGL
;
A
#
# COMPACT_ATOMS: atom_id res chain seq x y z
N MET A 1 5.45 4.65 -14.03
CA MET A 1 6.62 4.64 -13.12
C MET A 1 6.56 3.45 -12.15
N PHE A 2 5.39 3.05 -11.65
CA PHE A 2 5.22 1.87 -10.79
C PHE A 2 4.54 0.70 -11.49
N ASP A 3 4.69 0.57 -12.80
CA ASP A 3 3.83 -0.28 -13.62
C ASP A 3 3.91 -1.77 -13.20
N ASN A 4 5.09 -2.24 -12.78
CA ASN A 4 5.29 -3.60 -12.24
C ASN A 4 4.59 -3.80 -10.88
N LEU A 5 4.65 -2.80 -9.99
CA LEU A 5 3.96 -2.83 -8.70
C LEU A 5 2.44 -2.76 -8.90
N SER A 6 1.97 -1.87 -9.77
CA SER A 6 0.56 -1.71 -10.10
C SER A 6 -0.04 -3.01 -10.66
N GLU A 7 0.63 -3.67 -11.62
CA GLU A 7 0.15 -4.96 -12.15
C GLU A 7 0.08 -6.06 -11.09
N LYS A 8 1.06 -6.13 -10.19
CA LYS A 8 1.09 -7.14 -9.12
C LYS A 8 0.02 -6.89 -8.06
N LEU A 9 -0.18 -5.63 -7.68
CA LEU A 9 -1.26 -5.24 -6.77
C LEU A 9 -2.63 -5.53 -7.39
N ASP A 10 -2.85 -5.18 -8.65
CA ASP A 10 -4.11 -5.46 -9.35
C ASP A 10 -4.39 -6.97 -9.41
N LYS A 11 -3.39 -7.80 -9.72
CA LYS A 11 -3.53 -9.26 -9.69
C LYS A 11 -3.88 -9.77 -8.29
N ALA A 12 -3.20 -9.31 -7.25
CA ALA A 12 -3.48 -9.71 -5.86
C ALA A 12 -4.91 -9.30 -5.43
N LEU A 13 -5.34 -8.09 -5.80
CA LEU A 13 -6.68 -7.58 -5.47
C LEU A 13 -7.78 -8.23 -6.33
N HIS A 14 -7.46 -8.72 -7.52
CA HIS A 14 -8.42 -9.45 -8.37
C HIS A 14 -8.85 -10.78 -7.74
N VAL A 15 -7.95 -11.49 -7.06
CA VAL A 15 -8.26 -12.71 -6.29
C VAL A 15 -9.35 -12.44 -5.25
N LEU A 16 -9.36 -11.24 -4.65
CA LEU A 16 -10.36 -10.85 -3.65
C LEU A 16 -11.70 -10.41 -4.26
N LYS A 17 -11.72 -9.83 -5.47
CA LYS A 17 -12.97 -9.38 -6.14
C LYS A 17 -13.87 -10.53 -6.59
N GLY A 18 -13.33 -11.72 -6.86
CA GLY A 18 -14.08 -12.87 -7.37
C GLY A 18 -14.84 -13.69 -6.32
N HIS A 19 -14.53 -13.50 -5.03
CA HIS A 19 -15.12 -14.27 -3.94
C HIS A 19 -16.20 -13.44 -3.23
N GLY A 20 -17.46 -13.87 -3.31
CA GLY A 20 -18.60 -13.18 -2.67
C GLY A 20 -18.51 -13.07 -1.14
N GLN A 21 -17.56 -13.77 -0.52
CA GLN A 21 -17.14 -13.59 0.87
C GLN A 21 -15.61 -13.66 0.96
N ILE A 22 -15.02 -12.73 1.72
CA ILE A 22 -13.61 -12.79 2.09
C ILE A 22 -13.47 -13.62 3.36
N THR A 23 -12.50 -14.54 3.38
CA THR A 23 -12.12 -15.32 4.56
C THR A 23 -10.77 -14.85 5.08
N GLU A 24 -10.44 -15.13 6.35
CA GLU A 24 -9.11 -14.83 6.91
C GLU A 24 -7.97 -15.47 6.09
N ILE A 25 -8.21 -16.66 5.53
CA ILE A 25 -7.25 -17.38 4.69
C ILE A 25 -6.95 -16.56 3.43
N ASN A 26 -7.99 -16.07 2.74
CA ASN A 26 -7.82 -15.27 1.52
C ASN A 26 -7.10 -13.94 1.79
N VAL A 27 -7.36 -13.31 2.95
CA VAL A 27 -6.65 -12.09 3.37
C VAL A 27 -5.17 -12.38 3.59
N ALA A 28 -4.84 -13.47 4.31
CA ALA A 28 -3.46 -13.85 4.58
C ALA A 28 -2.67 -14.17 3.29
N GLU A 29 -3.31 -14.85 2.33
CA GLU A 29 -2.70 -15.12 1.01
C GLU A 29 -2.47 -13.82 0.22
N THR A 30 -3.47 -12.94 0.18
CA THR A 30 -3.36 -11.64 -0.51
C THR A 30 -2.23 -10.79 0.08
N LEU A 31 -2.14 -10.70 1.41
CA LEU A 31 -1.07 -9.97 2.10
C LEU A 31 0.32 -10.53 1.79
N LYS A 32 0.43 -11.85 1.63
CA LYS A 32 1.69 -12.50 1.25
C LYS A 32 2.14 -12.10 -0.15
N GLU A 33 1.21 -12.05 -1.10
CA GLU A 33 1.46 -11.60 -2.47
C GLU A 33 1.79 -10.10 -2.53
N ILE A 34 1.06 -9.26 -1.80
CA ILE A 34 1.34 -7.81 -1.69
C ILE A 34 2.76 -7.58 -1.15
N ARG A 35 3.14 -8.29 -0.08
CA ARG A 35 4.49 -8.18 0.49
C ARG A 35 5.57 -8.55 -0.54
N ARG A 36 5.32 -9.61 -1.32
CA ARG A 36 6.25 -10.04 -2.38
C ARG A 36 6.37 -8.99 -3.47
N ALA A 37 5.24 -8.40 -3.88
CA ALA A 37 5.20 -7.32 -4.86
C ALA A 37 6.00 -6.08 -4.41
N LEU A 38 5.92 -5.72 -3.12
CA LEU A 38 6.70 -4.62 -2.55
C LEU A 38 8.20 -4.91 -2.55
N LEU A 39 8.61 -6.12 -2.15
CA LEU A 39 10.02 -6.51 -2.16
C LEU A 39 10.60 -6.55 -3.58
N ASP A 40 9.83 -7.05 -4.55
CA ASP A 40 10.22 -7.08 -5.96
C ASP A 40 10.31 -5.68 -6.59
N ALA A 41 9.74 -4.66 -5.93
CA ALA A 41 9.79 -3.26 -6.34
C ALA A 41 10.89 -2.48 -5.60
N ASP A 42 11.90 -3.17 -5.05
CA ASP A 42 13.03 -2.61 -4.31
C ASP A 42 12.63 -1.82 -3.04
N VAL A 43 11.45 -2.08 -2.48
CA VAL A 43 11.05 -1.51 -1.18
C VAL A 43 11.82 -2.21 -0.06
N ASN A 44 12.29 -1.42 0.91
CA ASN A 44 12.99 -1.95 2.08
C ASN A 44 12.14 -3.01 2.82
N PHE A 45 12.78 -4.13 3.18
CA PHE A 45 12.09 -5.23 3.87
C PHE A 45 11.35 -4.82 5.14
N LYS A 46 11.93 -3.91 5.94
CA LYS A 46 11.28 -3.42 7.17
C LYS A 46 10.00 -2.68 6.84
N ILE A 47 10.04 -1.79 5.84
CA ILE A 47 8.90 -1.01 5.37
C ILE A 47 7.81 -1.94 4.83
N ALA A 48 8.16 -2.90 3.96
CA ALA A 48 7.20 -3.85 3.41
C ALA A 48 6.54 -4.70 4.51
N LYS A 49 7.29 -5.09 5.54
CA LYS A 49 6.75 -5.85 6.69
C LYS A 49 5.80 -5.00 7.52
N GLU A 50 6.20 -3.79 7.90
CA GLU A 50 5.37 -2.86 8.67
C GLU A 50 4.08 -2.50 7.95
N PHE A 51 4.18 -2.20 6.65
CA PHE A 51 3.03 -1.96 5.77
C PHE A 51 2.03 -3.14 5.83
N THR A 52 2.49 -4.36 5.57
CA THR A 52 1.57 -5.52 5.57
C THR A 52 0.98 -5.84 6.95
N ASN A 53 1.67 -5.51 8.04
CA ASN A 53 1.13 -5.68 9.38
C ASN A 53 0.00 -4.68 9.66
N LYS A 54 0.19 -3.41 9.33
CA LYS A 54 -0.85 -2.39 9.48
C LYS A 54 -2.09 -2.68 8.64
N VAL A 55 -1.89 -3.04 7.37
CA VAL A 55 -3.00 -3.44 6.48
C VAL A 55 -3.78 -4.63 7.07
N LYS A 56 -3.09 -5.59 7.71
CA LYS A 56 -3.75 -6.72 8.39
C LYS A 56 -4.58 -6.26 9.59
N GLU A 57 -4.04 -5.39 10.44
CA GLU A 57 -4.73 -4.87 11.62
C GLU A 57 -5.98 -4.07 11.22
N GLU A 58 -5.86 -3.19 10.22
CA GLU A 58 -7.00 -2.41 9.68
C GLU A 58 -8.06 -3.32 9.03
N ALA A 59 -7.63 -4.35 8.28
CA ALA A 59 -8.57 -5.27 7.64
C ALA A 59 -9.39 -6.09 8.66
N LEU A 60 -8.79 -6.46 9.78
CA LEU A 60 -9.49 -7.14 10.88
C LEU A 60 -10.33 -6.16 11.69
N GLY A 61 -9.81 -4.95 11.97
CA GLY A 61 -10.47 -3.91 12.77
C GLY A 61 -11.72 -3.32 12.10
N GLN A 62 -11.70 -3.12 10.79
CA GLN A 62 -12.85 -2.60 10.02
C GLN A 62 -13.90 -3.67 9.70
N ASN A 63 -13.77 -4.88 10.26
CA ASN A 63 -14.63 -6.03 9.98
C ASN A 63 -14.84 -6.23 8.48
N VAL A 64 -13.76 -6.25 7.69
CA VAL A 64 -13.84 -6.48 6.24
C VAL A 64 -14.64 -7.76 5.92
N LEU A 65 -14.56 -8.76 6.81
CA LEU A 65 -15.26 -10.03 6.70
C LEU A 65 -16.80 -9.92 6.77
N SER A 66 -17.37 -8.89 7.39
CA SER A 66 -18.83 -8.74 7.57
C SER A 66 -19.46 -7.68 6.66
N THR A 67 -18.67 -7.01 5.83
CA THR A 67 -19.15 -5.92 4.98
C THR A 67 -19.74 -6.45 3.67
N LEU A 68 -20.70 -5.71 3.09
CA LEU A 68 -21.40 -6.08 1.85
C LEU A 68 -20.48 -6.10 0.61
N GLN A 69 -19.36 -5.36 0.65
CA GLN A 69 -18.37 -5.22 -0.44
C GLN A 69 -16.93 -5.36 0.08
N PRO A 70 -16.54 -6.57 0.51
CA PRO A 70 -15.30 -6.79 1.25
C PRO A 70 -14.04 -6.56 0.39
N GLY A 71 -14.09 -6.90 -0.91
CA GLY A 71 -12.98 -6.64 -1.84
C GLY A 71 -12.71 -5.14 -2.05
N GLN A 72 -13.75 -4.32 -2.07
CA GLN A 72 -13.62 -2.87 -2.30
C GLN A 72 -13.08 -2.16 -1.06
N LEU A 73 -13.48 -2.61 0.12
CA LEU A 73 -12.92 -2.14 1.39
C LEU A 73 -11.45 -2.52 1.53
N MET A 74 -11.07 -3.73 1.11
CA MET A 74 -9.65 -4.14 1.12
C MET A 74 -8.78 -3.27 0.20
N VAL A 75 -9.26 -2.97 -1.01
CA VAL A 75 -8.58 -2.04 -1.94
C VAL A 75 -8.40 -0.67 -1.30
N LYS A 76 -9.44 -0.17 -0.61
CA LYS A 76 -9.38 1.11 0.09
C LYS A 76 -8.30 1.12 1.17
N ILE A 77 -8.27 0.11 2.04
CA ILE A 77 -7.28 0.00 3.12
C ILE A 77 -5.85 0.01 2.56
N VAL A 78 -5.60 -0.77 1.51
CA VAL A 78 -4.27 -0.81 0.87
C VAL A 78 -3.89 0.55 0.28
N LYS A 79 -4.83 1.23 -0.38
CA LYS A 79 -4.60 2.56 -0.94
C LYS A 79 -4.29 3.60 0.15
N ASP A 80 -5.08 3.60 1.21
CA ASP A 80 -4.95 4.58 2.29
C ASP A 80 -3.59 4.40 2.99
N GLU A 81 -3.17 3.16 3.28
CA GLU A 81 -1.85 2.89 3.85
C GLU A 81 -0.69 3.22 2.89
N LEU A 82 -0.86 3.00 1.57
CA LEU A 82 0.15 3.41 0.59
C LEU A 82 0.29 4.94 0.52
N THR A 83 -0.82 5.67 0.69
CA THR A 83 -0.83 7.13 0.70
C THR A 83 -0.10 7.66 1.93
N GLU A 84 -0.37 7.07 3.10
CA GLU A 84 0.33 7.37 4.34
C GLU A 84 1.83 7.10 4.22
N LEU A 85 2.20 5.96 3.63
CA LEU A 85 3.61 5.60 3.40
C LEU A 85 4.35 6.59 2.50
N MET A 86 3.66 7.21 1.54
CA MET A 86 4.24 8.20 0.63
C MET A 86 4.38 9.60 1.26
N GLY A 87 3.94 9.80 2.49
CA GLY A 87 4.06 11.06 3.23
C GLY A 87 2.77 11.84 3.41
N GLY A 88 1.63 11.35 2.88
CA GLY A 88 0.28 11.86 3.11
C GLY A 88 -0.03 13.22 2.45
N GLU A 89 0.84 14.21 2.60
CA GLU A 89 0.68 15.57 2.10
C GLU A 89 1.75 15.93 1.06
N THR A 90 1.42 16.87 0.19
CA THR A 90 2.35 17.41 -0.78
C THR A 90 3.09 18.60 -0.16
N GLU A 91 4.36 18.41 0.18
CA GLU A 91 5.22 19.53 0.61
C GLU A 91 5.94 20.16 -0.59
N GLY A 92 5.94 21.50 -0.61
CA GLY A 92 6.69 22.29 -1.58
C GLY A 92 8.15 22.50 -1.16
N ILE A 93 8.93 23.18 -2.01
CA ILE A 93 10.31 23.57 -1.70
C ILE A 93 10.28 24.93 -1.00
N ASP A 94 10.98 25.07 0.13
CA ASP A 94 11.17 26.36 0.80
C ASP A 94 12.19 27.22 0.04
N LEU A 95 11.76 28.41 -0.39
CA LEU A 95 12.53 29.40 -1.15
C LEU A 95 12.66 30.74 -0.40
N SER A 96 12.57 30.72 0.92
CA SER A 96 12.60 31.93 1.75
C SER A 96 13.98 32.62 1.87
N GLY A 97 15.07 31.98 1.43
CA GLY A 97 16.43 32.52 1.50
C GLY A 97 16.70 33.64 0.49
N ASN A 98 17.57 34.60 0.86
CA ASN A 98 18.04 35.65 -0.06
C ASN A 98 19.58 35.78 -0.06
N PRO A 99 20.28 35.24 -1.08
CA PRO A 99 19.74 34.44 -2.17
C PRO A 99 19.33 33.03 -1.70
N SER A 100 18.30 32.46 -2.33
CA SER A 100 17.95 31.04 -2.14
C SER A 100 18.91 30.18 -2.94
N ILE A 101 19.80 29.46 -2.24
CA ILE A 101 20.80 28.58 -2.85
C ILE A 101 20.33 27.14 -2.69
N ILE A 102 20.13 26.44 -3.81
CA ILE A 102 19.72 25.02 -3.83
C ILE A 102 20.92 24.19 -4.30
N LEU A 103 21.40 23.29 -3.42
CA LEU A 103 22.41 22.31 -3.77
C LEU A 103 21.74 21.05 -4.31
N MET A 104 21.94 20.75 -5.59
CA MET A 104 21.51 19.49 -6.18
C MET A 104 22.64 18.47 -6.09
N SER A 105 22.34 17.31 -5.51
CA SER A 105 23.28 16.19 -5.41
C SER A 105 22.53 14.88 -5.63
N GLY A 106 23.20 13.90 -6.23
CA GLY A 106 22.69 12.57 -6.53
C GLY A 106 23.85 11.59 -6.74
N LEU A 107 23.53 10.30 -6.70
CA LEU A 107 24.46 9.19 -7.00
C LEU A 107 24.42 8.83 -8.49
#